data_AF-A0AA35RRP7-F1
#
_entry.id   AF-A0AA35RRP7-F1
#
_cell.length_a   1.000
_cell.length_b   1.000
_cell.length_c   1.000
_cell.angle_alpha   90.00
_cell.angle_beta   90.00
_cell.angle_gamma   90.00
#
_symmetry.space_group_name_H-M   'P 1'
#
loop_
_entity.id
_entity.type
_entity.pdbx_description
1 polymer ?
#
loop_
_entity_poly.entity_id
_entity_poly.type
_entity_poly.pdbx_seq_one_letter_code
_entity_poly.pdbx_strand_id
1 'polypeptide(L)'
;MVPSFISEDLAKKILIIGKSINFLRQVCHDHTPLWSPSLRLWFTTESGEVTFSSMTGSSLQSVVAQTYTETSRHLLQIMNTKYSFGKHLQAIRKYLLLGQGDLIRHLMDLLAQSSSKPAVSLYLHNLTGTLETAIRATNAQFEDPDILKRLDVQKLEPSLQDQGWDVFSLQYHVDGPISTVFTAENMLTYLKVFNFLWRAKRVQYYLSHVWNEQTAHYRSLQSIPDAYCNSVYWQVMECNWDSLLKKVREAEDLDQIISAHDTFLQQITSQSLLNTDGQPLLSLLRMLFDLIISFREKQTSMLATALGEVERRRDWDLQSLSRERQGVWGVREKEEEGEMEMRASFAEETVPKLHSEFAVLYDLFKDKVVDFMHKLTAHSEQKLRFLCFRLDFNEFYSSSSSELRSTSFIRKMK
;
A
#
# COMPACT_ATOMS: atom_id res chain seq x y z
N MET A 1 -41.05 -2.42 -18.10
CA MET A 1 -41.45 -3.00 -19.40
C MET A 1 -40.85 -2.13 -20.49
N VAL A 2 -40.08 -2.69 -21.42
CA VAL A 2 -39.48 -1.93 -22.53
C VAL A 2 -40.37 -2.10 -23.77
N PRO A 3 -40.85 -1.01 -24.40
CA PRO A 3 -41.63 -1.09 -25.63
C PRO A 3 -40.80 -1.66 -26.80
N SER A 4 -41.42 -2.45 -27.69
CA SER A 4 -40.75 -3.11 -28.82
C SER A 4 -40.17 -2.17 -29.88
N PHE A 5 -40.64 -0.92 -29.93
CA PHE A 5 -40.11 0.11 -30.83
C PHE A 5 -38.84 0.80 -30.29
N ILE A 6 -38.46 0.53 -29.05
CA ILE A 6 -37.25 1.05 -28.40
C ILE A 6 -36.19 -0.04 -28.42
N SER A 7 -35.03 0.25 -29.03
CA SER A 7 -33.87 -0.64 -28.94
C SER A 7 -33.34 -0.68 -27.50
N GLU A 8 -32.76 -1.82 -27.12
CA GLU A 8 -32.23 -2.02 -25.77
C GLU A 8 -31.18 -0.96 -25.39
N ASP A 9 -30.35 -0.53 -26.34
CA ASP A 9 -29.35 0.52 -26.12
C ASP A 9 -29.96 1.89 -25.85
N LEU A 10 -31.08 2.21 -26.51
CA LEU A 10 -31.80 3.46 -26.26
C LEU A 10 -32.51 3.41 -24.90
N ALA A 11 -33.09 2.26 -24.54
CA ALA A 11 -33.66 2.05 -23.21
C ALA A 11 -32.61 2.23 -22.09
N LYS A 12 -31.38 1.71 -22.28
CA LYS A 12 -30.26 1.90 -21.35
C LYS A 12 -29.88 3.38 -21.22
N LYS A 13 -29.78 4.12 -22.33
CA LYS A 13 -29.50 5.57 -22.31
C LYS A 13 -30.57 6.36 -21.56
N ILE A 14 -31.85 6.07 -21.81
CA ILE A 14 -32.97 6.70 -21.08
C ILE A 14 -32.88 6.41 -19.58
N LEU A 15 -32.57 5.17 -19.20
CA LEU A 15 -32.40 4.79 -17.80
C LEU A 15 -31.26 5.58 -17.13
N ILE A 16 -30.11 5.71 -17.81
CA ILE A 16 -28.96 6.47 -17.31
C ILE A 16 -29.33 7.95 -17.12
N ILE A 17 -30.00 8.57 -18.09
CA ILE A 17 -30.49 9.96 -17.97
C ILE A 17 -31.37 10.10 -16.72
N GLY A 18 -32.33 9.19 -16.54
CA GLY A 18 -33.22 9.19 -15.38
C GLY A 18 -32.47 9.06 -14.06
N LYS A 19 -31.50 8.14 -13.98
CA LYS A 19 -30.64 7.95 -12.80
C LYS A 19 -29.80 9.19 -12.50
N SER A 20 -29.16 9.78 -13.51
CA SER A 20 -28.33 10.97 -13.36
C SER A 20 -29.14 12.18 -12.91
N ILE A 21 -30.34 12.39 -13.45
CA ILE A 21 -31.24 13.46 -12.99
C ILE A 21 -31.71 13.21 -11.55
N ASN A 22 -32.05 11.96 -11.21
CA ASN A 22 -32.44 11.63 -9.83
C ASN A 22 -31.29 11.86 -8.85
N PHE A 23 -30.08 11.46 -9.22
CA PHE A 23 -28.86 11.69 -8.43
C PHE A 23 -28.61 13.19 -8.21
N LEU A 24 -28.72 14.01 -9.26
CA LEU A 24 -28.56 15.45 -9.15
C LEU A 24 -29.58 16.09 -8.19
N ARG A 25 -30.84 15.65 -8.24
CA ARG A 25 -31.91 16.19 -7.39
C ARG A 25 -31.85 15.69 -5.94
N GLN A 26 -31.63 14.40 -5.73
CA GLN A 26 -31.69 13.78 -4.41
C GLN A 26 -30.37 13.88 -3.64
N VAL A 27 -29.22 13.75 -4.33
CA VAL A 27 -27.91 13.63 -3.67
C VAL A 27 -27.10 14.92 -3.78
N CYS A 28 -27.15 15.61 -4.92
CA CYS A 28 -26.47 16.90 -5.09
C CYS A 28 -27.32 18.10 -4.64
N HIS A 29 -28.62 17.88 -4.36
CA HIS A 29 -29.65 18.88 -4.08
C HIS A 29 -29.70 20.01 -5.12
N ASP A 30 -29.33 19.70 -6.37
CA ASP A 30 -29.33 20.66 -7.45
C ASP A 30 -30.64 20.55 -8.23
N HIS A 31 -31.45 21.61 -8.13
CA HIS A 31 -32.72 21.74 -8.82
C HIS A 31 -32.59 22.59 -10.10
N THR A 32 -31.38 22.91 -10.54
CA THR A 32 -31.17 23.62 -11.81
C THR A 32 -31.88 22.85 -12.93
N PRO A 33 -32.81 23.50 -13.66
CA PRO A 33 -33.55 22.83 -14.70
C PRO A 33 -32.62 22.59 -15.89
N LEU A 34 -32.07 21.38 -15.96
CA LEU A 34 -31.28 20.79 -17.05
C LEU A 34 -31.97 20.74 -18.42
N TRP A 35 -33.18 21.28 -18.53
CA TRP A 35 -33.88 21.35 -19.80
C TRP A 35 -33.18 22.33 -20.70
N SER A 36 -32.39 21.77 -21.62
CA SER A 36 -31.80 22.53 -22.71
C SER A 36 -32.90 23.34 -23.42
N PRO A 37 -32.58 24.56 -23.90
CA PRO A 37 -33.52 25.35 -24.67
C PRO A 37 -34.13 24.56 -25.83
N SER A 38 -33.35 23.64 -26.42
CA SER A 38 -33.75 22.69 -27.47
C SER A 38 -34.83 21.70 -27.04
N LEU A 39 -34.71 21.11 -25.84
CA LEU A 39 -35.73 20.23 -25.26
C LEU A 39 -37.01 20.99 -24.93
N ARG A 40 -36.88 22.18 -24.34
CA ARG A 40 -38.04 23.02 -24.06
C ARG A 40 -38.73 23.40 -25.35
N LEU A 41 -37.97 23.80 -26.37
CA LEU A 41 -38.49 24.09 -27.70
C LEU A 41 -39.18 22.86 -28.31
N TRP A 42 -38.59 21.67 -28.20
CA TRP A 42 -39.23 20.43 -28.67
C TRP A 42 -40.59 20.20 -27.99
N PHE A 43 -40.65 20.32 -26.66
CA PHE A 43 -41.91 20.18 -25.92
C PHE A 43 -42.90 21.34 -26.12
N THR A 44 -42.45 22.58 -26.32
CA THR A 44 -43.33 23.75 -26.48
C THR A 44 -43.80 23.96 -27.91
N THR A 45 -43.04 23.53 -28.92
CA THR A 45 -43.43 23.62 -30.34
C THR A 45 -44.28 22.41 -30.75
N GLU A 46 -44.12 21.27 -30.08
CA GLU A 46 -44.94 20.05 -30.25
C GLU A 46 -46.00 19.88 -29.14
N SER A 47 -46.34 20.96 -28.42
CA SER A 47 -47.48 21.00 -27.51
C SER A 47 -48.80 21.00 -28.30
N GLY A 48 -49.17 19.84 -28.83
CA GLY A 48 -50.47 19.61 -29.48
C GLY A 48 -50.35 18.61 -30.62
N GLU A 49 -50.64 17.34 -30.33
CA GLU A 49 -50.76 16.25 -31.30
C GLU A 49 -49.45 15.77 -31.97
N VAL A 50 -48.54 15.19 -31.19
CA VAL A 50 -47.49 14.34 -31.76
C VAL A 50 -48.12 13.07 -32.33
N THR A 51 -48.34 13.08 -33.63
CA THR A 51 -48.62 11.91 -34.44
C THR A 51 -47.47 10.92 -34.28
N PHE A 52 -47.75 9.75 -33.71
CA PHE A 52 -46.84 8.60 -33.55
C PHE A 52 -46.10 8.22 -34.86
N SER A 53 -46.61 8.65 -36.02
CA SER A 53 -46.05 8.46 -37.36
C SER A 53 -44.89 9.40 -37.72
N SER A 54 -44.76 10.58 -37.11
CA SER A 54 -43.63 11.50 -37.35
C SER A 54 -42.40 11.17 -36.49
N MET A 55 -42.59 10.38 -35.42
CA MET A 55 -41.52 9.88 -34.56
C MET A 55 -40.79 8.71 -35.23
N THR A 56 -40.12 8.98 -36.35
CA THR A 56 -39.09 8.07 -36.82
C THR A 56 -38.04 7.93 -35.71
N GLY A 57 -37.65 6.69 -35.39
CA GLY A 57 -36.78 6.39 -34.24
C GLY A 57 -35.46 7.19 -34.21
N SER A 58 -35.01 7.71 -35.37
CA SER A 58 -33.81 8.54 -35.50
C SER A 58 -33.92 9.93 -34.85
N SER A 59 -35.10 10.58 -34.89
CA SER A 59 -35.30 11.89 -34.26
C SER A 59 -35.36 11.76 -32.73
N LEU A 60 -36.07 10.74 -32.23
CA LEU A 60 -36.07 10.43 -30.81
C LEU A 60 -34.66 10.04 -30.32
N GLN A 61 -33.93 9.25 -31.10
CA GLN A 61 -32.54 8.88 -30.80
C GLN A 61 -31.61 10.10 -30.69
N SER A 62 -31.72 11.07 -31.60
CA SER A 62 -30.86 12.26 -31.59
C SER A 62 -31.18 13.17 -30.40
N VAL A 63 -32.46 13.37 -30.08
CA VAL A 63 -32.89 14.13 -28.89
C VAL A 63 -32.38 13.44 -27.64
N VAL A 64 -32.64 12.13 -27.48
CA VAL A 64 -32.16 11.37 -26.31
C VAL A 64 -30.63 11.44 -26.19
N ALA A 65 -29.89 11.31 -27.30
CA ALA A 65 -28.43 11.43 -27.28
C ALA A 65 -27.95 12.83 -26.87
N GLN A 66 -28.60 13.90 -27.34
CA GLN A 66 -28.28 15.26 -26.92
C GLN A 66 -28.53 15.45 -25.42
N THR A 67 -29.70 15.01 -24.92
CA THR A 67 -30.03 15.10 -23.50
C THR A 67 -29.07 14.31 -22.62
N TYR A 68 -28.63 13.15 -23.09
CA TYR A 68 -27.62 12.33 -22.43
C TYR A 68 -26.31 13.11 -22.25
N THR A 69 -25.72 13.60 -23.35
CA THR A 69 -24.43 14.31 -23.29
C THR A 69 -24.48 15.57 -22.42
N GLU A 70 -25.60 16.27 -22.40
CA GLU A 70 -25.76 17.50 -21.64
C GLU A 70 -25.97 17.24 -20.14
N THR A 71 -26.83 16.27 -19.81
CA THR A 71 -27.04 15.86 -18.41
C THR A 71 -25.78 15.25 -17.80
N SER A 72 -25.07 14.41 -18.53
CA SER A 72 -23.83 13.80 -18.05
C SER A 72 -22.69 14.81 -17.92
N ARG A 73 -22.52 15.73 -18.88
CA ARG A 73 -21.53 16.82 -18.78
C ARG A 73 -21.80 17.70 -17.55
N HIS A 74 -23.06 18.08 -17.32
CA HIS A 74 -23.43 18.90 -16.16
C HIS A 74 -23.18 18.15 -14.84
N LEU A 75 -23.51 16.86 -14.78
CA LEU A 75 -23.23 16.03 -13.61
C LEU A 75 -21.74 15.95 -13.32
N LEU A 76 -20.90 15.69 -14.32
CA LEU A 76 -19.46 15.65 -14.16
C LEU A 76 -18.88 17.01 -13.76
N GLN A 77 -19.43 18.09 -14.30
CA GLN A 77 -19.03 19.44 -13.92
C GLN A 77 -19.36 19.72 -12.46
N ILE A 78 -20.55 19.37 -11.97
CA ILE A 78 -20.92 19.51 -10.55
C ILE A 78 -20.01 18.65 -9.65
N MET A 79 -19.76 17.39 -10.04
CA MET A 79 -18.89 16.48 -9.29
C MET A 79 -17.45 17.02 -9.16
N ASN A 80 -16.90 17.60 -10.23
CA ASN A 80 -15.55 18.16 -10.21
C ASN A 80 -15.46 19.55 -9.58
N THR A 81 -16.47 20.41 -9.75
CA THR A 81 -16.44 21.80 -9.24
C THR A 81 -16.91 21.88 -7.79
N LYS A 82 -18.12 21.40 -7.50
CA LYS A 82 -18.75 21.52 -6.17
C LYS A 82 -18.21 20.50 -5.18
N TYR A 83 -17.95 19.27 -5.64
CA TYR A 83 -17.52 18.17 -4.78
C TYR A 83 -16.05 17.80 -4.94
N SER A 84 -15.29 18.53 -5.78
CA SER A 84 -13.84 18.30 -5.98
C SER A 84 -13.46 16.82 -6.14
N PHE A 85 -14.28 16.04 -6.86
CA PHE A 85 -14.14 14.58 -6.95
C PHE A 85 -12.72 14.14 -7.35
N GLY A 86 -12.12 14.83 -8.34
CA GLY A 86 -10.74 14.57 -8.76
C GLY A 86 -9.71 14.71 -7.65
N LYS A 87 -9.88 15.68 -6.73
CA LYS A 87 -8.98 15.87 -5.58
C LYS A 87 -9.10 14.72 -4.57
N HIS A 88 -10.31 14.25 -4.30
CA HIS A 88 -10.54 13.11 -3.41
C HIS A 88 -9.97 11.81 -3.97
N LEU A 89 -10.10 11.58 -5.28
CA LEU A 89 -9.47 10.45 -5.95
C LEU A 89 -7.93 10.52 -5.81
N GLN A 90 -7.35 11.70 -6.03
CA GLN A 90 -5.91 11.92 -5.84
C GLN A 90 -5.47 11.72 -4.37
N ALA A 91 -6.29 12.12 -3.40
CA ALA A 91 -6.02 11.92 -1.97
C ALA A 91 -5.97 10.43 -1.61
N ILE A 92 -6.90 9.62 -2.12
CA ILE A 92 -6.89 8.16 -1.92
C ILE A 92 -5.60 7.55 -2.47
N ARG A 93 -5.10 8.00 -3.63
CA ARG A 93 -3.79 7.58 -4.13
C ARG A 93 -2.65 8.02 -3.21
N LYS A 94 -2.64 9.28 -2.77
CA LYS A 94 -1.56 9.82 -1.95
C LYS A 94 -1.45 9.08 -0.61
N TYR A 95 -2.57 8.81 0.05
CA TYR A 95 -2.59 8.29 1.41
C TYR A 95 -2.84 6.78 1.50
N LEU A 96 -3.90 6.26 0.86
CA LEU A 96 -4.26 4.83 0.97
C LEU A 96 -3.40 3.95 0.07
N LEU A 97 -2.93 4.47 -1.07
CA LEU A 97 -1.97 3.78 -1.92
C LEU A 97 -0.52 4.22 -1.66
N LEU A 98 -0.26 4.86 -0.51
CA LEU A 98 1.10 5.25 -0.07
C LEU A 98 1.89 6.02 -1.15
N GLY A 99 1.20 6.77 -2.03
CA GLY A 99 1.84 7.54 -3.10
C GLY A 99 2.67 8.70 -2.58
N GLN A 100 2.34 9.21 -1.40
CA GLN A 100 3.06 10.29 -0.74
C GLN A 100 4.07 9.74 0.28
N GLY A 101 5.29 9.48 -0.19
CA GLY A 101 6.31 8.79 0.60
C GLY A 101 6.88 9.56 1.79
N ASP A 102 6.85 10.90 1.76
CA ASP A 102 7.37 11.76 2.85
C ASP A 102 6.50 11.64 4.11
N LEU A 103 5.18 11.76 3.96
CA LEU A 103 4.23 11.58 5.07
C LEU A 103 4.35 10.17 5.65
N ILE A 104 4.31 9.14 4.79
CA ILE A 104 4.34 7.74 5.24
C ILE A 104 5.65 7.43 5.96
N ARG A 105 6.79 7.92 5.47
CA ARG A 105 8.09 7.71 6.13
C ARG A 105 8.12 8.37 7.51
N HIS A 106 7.71 9.62 7.61
CA HIS A 106 7.71 10.34 8.88
C HIS A 106 6.70 9.74 9.88
N LEU A 107 5.54 9.31 9.40
CA LEU A 107 4.55 8.58 10.19
C LEU A 107 5.12 7.25 10.72
N MET A 108 5.85 6.50 9.89
CA MET A 108 6.54 5.27 10.31
C MET A 108 7.57 5.54 11.41
N ASP A 109 8.35 6.62 11.30
CA ASP A 109 9.35 7.00 12.31
C ASP A 109 8.70 7.30 13.68
N LEU A 110 7.60 8.04 13.68
CA LEU A 110 6.86 8.36 14.90
C LEU A 110 6.15 7.13 15.48
N LEU A 111 5.59 6.29 14.60
CA LEU A 111 4.92 5.07 15.03
C LEU A 111 5.89 4.05 15.60
N ALA A 112 7.13 3.95 15.10
CA ALA A 112 8.11 2.93 15.47
C ALA A 112 8.34 2.77 16.98
N GLN A 113 8.25 3.87 17.74
CA GLN A 113 8.39 3.84 19.21
C GLN A 113 7.13 3.32 19.92
N SER A 114 5.95 3.54 19.34
CA SER A 114 4.66 3.16 19.90
C SER A 114 4.22 1.75 19.48
N SER A 115 4.53 1.35 18.25
CA SER A 115 4.05 0.14 17.59
C SER A 115 4.85 -1.12 17.95
N SER A 116 6.00 -0.96 18.60
CA SER A 116 6.76 -2.04 19.25
C SER A 116 6.09 -2.57 20.53
N LYS A 117 5.09 -1.85 21.05
CA LYS A 117 4.27 -2.27 22.19
C LYS A 117 3.13 -3.19 21.73
N PRO A 118 2.61 -4.08 22.61
CA PRO A 118 1.48 -4.93 22.27
C PRO A 118 0.24 -4.10 21.90
N ALA A 119 -0.52 -4.56 20.89
CA ALA A 119 -1.62 -3.78 20.30
C ALA A 119 -2.76 -3.40 21.27
N VAL A 120 -2.87 -4.12 22.39
CA VAL A 120 -3.83 -3.83 23.47
C VAL A 120 -3.51 -2.49 24.16
N SER A 121 -2.22 -2.14 24.25
CA SER A 121 -1.75 -0.90 24.90
C SER A 121 -1.84 0.34 24.00
N LEU A 122 -2.18 0.17 22.72
CA LEU A 122 -2.30 1.27 21.77
C LEU A 122 -3.68 1.89 21.81
N TYR A 123 -3.75 3.17 22.20
CA TYR A 123 -4.98 3.93 22.18
C TYR A 123 -5.13 4.72 20.87
N LEU A 124 -6.37 4.79 20.37
CA LEU A 124 -6.71 5.50 19.14
C LEU A 124 -6.33 7.00 19.18
N HIS A 125 -6.49 7.65 20.34
CA HIS A 125 -6.13 9.06 20.51
C HIS A 125 -4.62 9.32 20.33
N ASN A 126 -3.77 8.35 20.70
CA ASN A 126 -2.33 8.47 20.48
C ASN A 126 -1.98 8.33 19.00
N LEU A 127 -2.62 7.39 18.30
CA LEU A 127 -2.37 7.17 16.88
C LEU A 127 -2.87 8.35 16.02
N THR A 128 -4.03 8.91 16.35
CA THR A 128 -4.56 10.11 15.71
C THR A 128 -3.67 11.34 15.99
N GLY A 129 -3.22 11.53 17.23
CA GLY A 129 -2.24 12.59 17.56
C GLY A 129 -0.91 12.44 16.80
N THR A 130 -0.43 11.20 16.62
CA THR A 130 0.76 10.91 15.80
C THR A 130 0.52 11.23 14.32
N LEU A 131 -0.64 10.89 13.78
CA LEU A 131 -1.01 11.23 12.40
C LEU A 131 -1.07 12.75 12.20
N GLU A 132 -1.71 13.49 13.10
CA GLU A 132 -1.76 14.96 13.04
C GLU A 132 -0.37 15.59 13.10
N THR A 133 0.50 15.05 13.97
CA THR A 133 1.89 15.50 14.08
C THR A 133 2.63 15.25 12.76
N ALA A 134 2.44 14.08 12.15
CA ALA A 134 3.05 13.73 10.88
C ALA A 134 2.56 14.63 9.73
N ILE A 135 1.26 14.95 9.71
CA ILE A 135 0.67 15.87 8.71
C ILE A 135 1.29 17.26 8.83
N ARG A 136 1.41 17.80 10.05
CA ARG A 136 1.99 19.14 10.28
C ARG A 136 3.47 19.23 9.90
N ALA A 137 4.21 18.14 10.09
CA ALA A 137 5.64 18.11 9.81
C ALA A 137 5.98 17.89 8.32
N THR A 138 5.02 17.52 7.48
CA THR A 138 5.24 17.12 6.08
C THR A 138 4.51 18.06 5.11
N ASN A 139 4.75 17.87 3.81
CA ASN A 139 4.07 18.68 2.78
C ASN A 139 2.55 18.45 2.74
N ALA A 140 2.04 17.44 3.46
CA ALA A 140 0.61 17.21 3.62
C ALA A 140 -0.11 18.38 4.33
N GLN A 141 0.60 19.26 5.04
CA GLN A 141 0.01 20.45 5.67
C GLN A 141 -0.63 21.44 4.67
N PHE A 142 -0.21 21.42 3.40
CA PHE A 142 -0.70 22.33 2.35
C PHE A 142 -1.91 21.79 1.58
N GLU A 143 -2.39 20.61 1.94
CA GLU A 143 -3.57 20.00 1.32
C GLU A 143 -4.86 20.66 1.79
N ASP A 144 -5.93 20.47 1.02
CA ASP A 144 -7.23 21.05 1.37
C ASP A 144 -7.70 20.52 2.74
N PRO A 145 -8.20 21.40 3.63
CA PRO A 145 -8.59 21.02 4.98
C PRO A 145 -9.72 19.97 4.99
N ASP A 146 -10.54 19.93 3.93
CA ASP A 146 -11.60 18.93 3.78
C ASP A 146 -11.05 17.53 3.48
N ILE A 147 -9.89 17.41 2.83
CA ILE A 147 -9.22 16.12 2.62
C ILE A 147 -8.62 15.61 3.94
N LEU A 148 -7.98 16.51 4.71
CA LEU A 148 -7.35 16.16 5.98
C LEU A 148 -8.36 15.74 7.04
N LYS A 149 -9.51 16.41 7.12
CA LYS A 149 -10.62 16.02 8.02
C LYS A 149 -11.22 14.65 7.72
N ARG A 150 -11.04 14.16 6.49
CA ARG A 150 -11.55 12.85 6.05
C ARG A 150 -10.54 11.74 6.26
N LEU A 151 -9.28 12.07 6.56
CA LEU A 151 -8.22 11.09 6.78
C LEU A 151 -8.15 10.77 8.27
N ASP A 152 -8.60 9.58 8.64
CA ASP A 152 -8.62 9.11 10.02
C ASP A 152 -7.80 7.84 10.19
N VAL A 153 -7.38 7.57 11.43
CA VAL A 153 -6.79 6.30 11.80
C VAL A 153 -7.89 5.32 12.17
N GLN A 154 -7.85 4.13 11.59
CA GLN A 154 -8.67 3.00 11.99
C GLN A 154 -7.82 1.99 12.76
N LYS A 155 -8.22 1.69 14.00
CA LYS A 155 -7.66 0.59 14.78
C LYS A 155 -8.43 -0.69 14.45
N LEU A 156 -7.77 -1.68 13.88
CA LEU A 156 -8.35 -3.01 13.65
C LEU A 156 -8.51 -3.76 14.98
N GLU A 157 -9.41 -4.75 15.06
CA GLU A 157 -9.55 -5.56 16.27
C GLU A 157 -8.26 -6.40 16.48
N PRO A 158 -7.55 -6.23 17.61
CA PRO A 158 -6.28 -6.90 17.84
C PRO A 158 -6.50 -8.37 18.18
N SER A 159 -5.77 -9.28 17.53
CA SER A 159 -5.60 -10.65 18.02
C SER A 159 -4.59 -10.66 19.18
N LEU A 160 -4.67 -11.67 20.06
CA LEU A 160 -3.84 -11.79 21.27
C LEU A 160 -2.32 -11.81 21.01
N GLN A 161 -1.89 -12.07 19.77
CA GLN A 161 -0.48 -12.13 19.36
C GLN A 161 -0.05 -10.95 18.47
N ASP A 162 -0.95 -10.00 18.18
CA ASP A 162 -0.67 -8.96 17.19
C ASP A 162 0.17 -7.82 17.78
N GLN A 163 1.22 -7.45 17.05
CA GLN A 163 2.00 -6.25 17.34
C GLN A 163 1.24 -5.01 16.89
N GLY A 164 1.56 -3.86 17.49
CA GLY A 164 0.89 -2.59 17.19
C GLY A 164 0.90 -2.19 15.71
N TRP A 165 1.88 -2.67 14.95
CA TRP A 165 1.98 -2.45 13.50
C TRP A 165 0.89 -3.13 12.68
N ASP A 166 0.41 -4.31 13.09
CA ASP A 166 -0.57 -5.08 12.32
C ASP A 166 -2.00 -4.56 12.53
N VAL A 167 -2.20 -3.77 13.58
CA VAL A 167 -3.50 -3.23 14.01
C VAL A 167 -3.74 -1.80 13.50
N PHE A 168 -2.68 -1.12 13.08
CA PHE A 168 -2.75 0.23 12.53
C PHE A 168 -3.25 0.21 11.07
N SER A 169 -4.28 1.01 10.77
CA SER A 169 -4.71 1.26 9.40
C SER A 169 -5.14 2.71 9.17
N LEU A 170 -5.01 3.20 7.95
CA LEU A 170 -5.52 4.51 7.54
C LEU A 170 -6.85 4.35 6.80
N GLN A 171 -7.85 5.11 7.21
CA GLN A 171 -9.17 5.13 6.61
C GLN A 171 -9.48 6.51 6.05
N TYR A 172 -10.15 6.53 4.90
CA TYR A 172 -10.62 7.75 4.28
C TYR A 172 -12.15 7.79 4.33
N HIS A 173 -12.70 8.73 5.09
CA HIS A 173 -14.13 8.90 5.25
C HIS A 173 -14.73 9.62 4.02
N VAL A 174 -15.66 8.93 3.36
CA VAL A 174 -16.37 9.46 2.20
C VAL A 174 -17.84 9.61 2.56
N ASP A 175 -18.34 10.83 2.43
CA ASP A 175 -19.72 11.22 2.74
C ASP A 175 -20.33 12.03 1.59
N GLY A 176 -21.65 12.10 1.57
CA GLY A 176 -22.41 12.79 0.52
C GLY A 176 -22.31 12.10 -0.86
N PRO A 177 -22.32 12.85 -1.97
CA PRO A 177 -22.41 12.30 -3.32
C PRO A 177 -21.19 11.49 -3.78
N ILE A 178 -20.06 11.64 -3.10
CA ILE A 178 -18.83 10.92 -3.47
C ILE A 178 -18.92 9.45 -3.00
N SER A 179 -19.76 9.16 -1.99
CA SER A 179 -19.99 7.81 -1.48
C SER A 179 -20.66 6.88 -2.49
N THR A 180 -21.34 7.42 -3.51
CA THR A 180 -21.95 6.58 -4.56
C THR A 180 -20.92 5.98 -5.50
N VAL A 181 -19.74 6.60 -5.62
CA VAL A 181 -18.61 6.04 -6.37
C VAL A 181 -17.71 5.22 -5.45
N PHE A 182 -17.44 5.72 -4.24
CA PHE A 182 -16.70 4.97 -3.23
C PHE A 182 -17.65 4.16 -2.35
N THR A 183 -18.16 3.07 -2.91
CA THR A 183 -19.00 2.12 -2.17
C THR A 183 -18.24 1.50 -0.99
N ALA A 184 -18.97 1.02 0.03
CA ALA A 184 -18.36 0.36 1.18
C ALA A 184 -17.49 -0.85 0.77
N GLU A 185 -17.89 -1.57 -0.28
CA GLU A 185 -17.14 -2.70 -0.83
C GLU A 185 -15.79 -2.27 -1.43
N ASN A 186 -15.79 -1.16 -2.18
CA ASN A 186 -14.57 -0.59 -2.76
C ASN A 186 -13.61 -0.11 -1.66
N MET A 187 -14.14 0.48 -0.60
CA MET A 187 -13.34 0.91 0.56
C MET A 187 -12.71 -0.27 1.32
N LEU A 188 -13.42 -1.39 1.46
CA LEU A 188 -12.84 -2.62 2.03
C LEU A 188 -11.72 -3.18 1.14
N THR A 189 -11.83 -3.04 -0.18
CA THR A 189 -10.78 -3.44 -1.11
C THR A 189 -9.56 -2.54 -0.97
N TYR A 190 -9.75 -1.22 -0.85
CA TYR A 190 -8.66 -0.30 -0.54
C TYR A 190 -7.98 -0.61 0.79
N LEU A 191 -8.73 -0.96 1.82
CA LEU A 191 -8.18 -1.37 3.11
C LEU A 191 -7.28 -2.61 2.99
N LYS A 192 -7.71 -3.62 2.22
CA LYS A 192 -6.91 -4.82 1.96
C LYS A 192 -5.61 -4.48 1.23
N VAL A 193 -5.68 -3.62 0.21
CA VAL A 193 -4.51 -3.14 -0.52
C VAL A 193 -3.59 -2.36 0.41
N PHE A 194 -4.13 -1.42 1.19
CA PHE A 194 -3.36 -0.64 2.16
C PHE A 194 -2.61 -1.55 3.14
N ASN A 195 -3.28 -2.51 3.77
CA ASN A 195 -2.64 -3.41 4.76
C ASN A 195 -1.50 -4.24 4.15
N PHE A 196 -1.68 -4.69 2.90
CA PHE A 196 -0.61 -5.37 2.17
C PHE A 196 0.60 -4.46 1.93
N LEU A 197 0.35 -3.24 1.45
CA LEU A 197 1.39 -2.26 1.15
C LEU A 197 2.08 -1.75 2.41
N TRP A 198 1.33 -1.55 3.47
CA TRP A 198 1.82 -1.15 4.77
C TRP A 198 2.80 -2.17 5.32
N ARG A 199 2.48 -3.48 5.22
CA ARG A 199 3.39 -4.55 5.62
C ARG A 199 4.65 -4.59 4.76
N ALA A 200 4.54 -4.40 3.45
CA ALA A 200 5.70 -4.30 2.56
C ALA A 200 6.59 -3.09 2.91
N LYS A 201 5.98 -1.94 3.23
CA LYS A 201 6.70 -0.74 3.68
C LYS A 201 7.34 -0.91 5.05
N ARG A 202 6.71 -1.64 5.97
CA ARG A 202 7.30 -2.02 7.26
C ARG A 202 8.58 -2.83 7.07
N VAL A 203 8.54 -3.85 6.21
CA VAL A 203 9.73 -4.67 5.91
C VAL A 203 10.84 -3.84 5.29
N GLN A 204 10.50 -2.97 4.33
CA GLN A 204 11.47 -2.03 3.75
C GLN A 204 12.09 -1.11 4.81
N TYR A 205 11.25 -0.51 5.66
CA TYR A 205 11.68 0.38 6.72
C TYR A 205 12.64 -0.33 7.68
N TYR A 206 12.30 -1.54 8.10
CA TYR A 206 13.13 -2.38 8.95
C TYR A 206 14.44 -2.76 8.30
N LEU A 207 14.45 -3.14 7.02
CA LEU A 207 15.67 -3.50 6.32
C LEU A 207 16.60 -2.28 6.19
N SER A 208 16.04 -1.10 5.86
CA SER A 208 16.82 0.15 5.85
C SER A 208 17.31 0.55 7.23
N HIS A 209 16.53 0.31 8.30
CA HIS A 209 16.96 0.58 9.67
C HIS A 209 18.10 -0.36 10.09
N VAL A 210 17.94 -1.66 9.84
CA VAL A 210 18.96 -2.69 10.04
C VAL A 210 20.23 -2.33 9.27
N TRP A 211 20.10 -1.92 8.01
CA TRP A 211 21.23 -1.50 7.19
C TRP A 211 21.89 -0.24 7.74
N ASN A 212 21.13 0.74 8.22
CA ASN A 212 21.66 1.96 8.84
C ASN A 212 22.33 1.68 10.18
N GLU A 213 21.78 0.80 11.02
CA GLU A 213 22.41 0.35 12.27
C GLU A 213 23.68 -0.43 11.97
N GLN A 214 23.61 -1.38 11.02
CA GLN A 214 24.77 -2.13 10.54
C GLN A 214 25.82 -1.16 10.02
N THR A 215 25.51 -0.24 9.11
CA THR A 215 26.48 0.75 8.60
C THR A 215 26.92 1.77 9.65
N ALA A 216 26.13 2.07 10.68
CA ALA A 216 26.59 2.88 11.81
C ALA A 216 27.61 2.13 12.66
N HIS A 217 27.38 0.84 12.95
CA HIS A 217 28.32 -0.06 13.61
C HIS A 217 29.51 -0.46 12.71
N TYR A 218 29.28 -0.48 11.40
CA TYR A 218 30.15 -0.94 10.33
C TYR A 218 30.76 0.24 9.58
N ARG A 219 30.68 1.48 10.05
CA ARG A 219 31.49 2.61 9.53
C ARG A 219 33.00 2.42 9.76
N SER A 220 33.44 1.21 10.13
CA SER A 220 34.80 0.67 9.98
C SER A 220 35.01 -0.22 8.74
N LEU A 221 34.00 -0.57 7.93
CA LEU A 221 34.14 -1.31 6.66
C LEU A 221 33.03 -0.96 5.64
N GLN A 222 33.31 -1.13 4.35
CA GLN A 222 32.62 -0.45 3.25
C GLN A 222 31.28 -1.06 2.74
N SER A 223 30.62 -0.24 1.91
CA SER A 223 29.23 -0.17 1.41
C SER A 223 28.79 -1.14 0.30
N ILE A 224 27.47 -1.44 0.20
CA ILE A 224 26.71 -1.69 -1.05
C ILE A 224 25.21 -1.22 -0.90
N PRO A 225 24.48 -0.78 -1.96
CA PRO A 225 23.26 0.03 -1.85
C PRO A 225 21.89 -0.70 -2.01
N ASP A 226 20.88 -0.11 -1.35
CA ASP A 226 19.43 -0.34 -1.44
C ASP A 226 18.82 0.13 -2.78
N ALA A 227 18.31 -0.77 -3.64
CA ALA A 227 17.63 -0.33 -4.89
C ALA A 227 16.42 -1.17 -5.37
N TYR A 228 16.13 -2.35 -4.83
CA TYR A 228 15.29 -3.32 -5.55
C TYR A 228 13.80 -3.37 -5.17
N CYS A 229 13.42 -3.00 -3.94
CA CYS A 229 12.02 -3.11 -3.50
C CYS A 229 11.10 -1.96 -3.98
N ASN A 230 11.64 -0.81 -4.37
CA ASN A 230 10.81 0.34 -4.81
C ASN A 230 10.35 0.25 -6.28
N SER A 231 11.03 -0.51 -7.13
CA SER A 231 10.80 -0.48 -8.58
C SER A 231 9.57 -1.26 -9.03
N VAL A 232 9.24 -2.36 -8.36
CA VAL A 232 8.12 -3.25 -8.76
C VAL A 232 6.77 -2.66 -8.33
N TYR A 233 6.68 -2.16 -7.09
CA TYR A 233 5.47 -1.55 -6.57
C TYR A 233 5.09 -0.27 -7.34
N TRP A 234 6.06 0.62 -7.52
CA TRP A 234 5.86 1.88 -8.22
C TRP A 234 5.36 1.63 -9.65
N GLN A 235 6.01 0.73 -10.39
CA GLN A 235 5.66 0.48 -11.78
C GLN A 235 4.24 -0.10 -11.97
N VAL A 236 3.80 -0.99 -11.08
CA VAL A 236 2.44 -1.58 -11.17
C VAL A 236 1.37 -0.54 -10.81
N MET A 237 1.61 0.28 -9.78
CA MET A 237 0.65 1.32 -9.40
C MET A 237 0.58 2.46 -10.42
N GLU A 238 1.72 2.95 -10.90
CA GLU A 238 1.81 4.07 -11.85
C GLU A 238 1.06 3.73 -13.16
N CYS A 239 1.33 2.55 -13.73
CA CYS A 239 0.72 2.14 -15.00
C CYS A 239 -0.81 1.94 -14.89
N ASN A 240 -1.29 1.33 -13.80
CA ASN A 240 -2.73 1.14 -13.61
C ASN A 240 -3.43 2.47 -13.31
N TRP A 241 -2.78 3.38 -12.58
CA TRP A 241 -3.32 4.70 -12.29
C TRP A 241 -3.42 5.59 -13.53
N ASP A 242 -2.38 5.62 -14.37
CA ASP A 242 -2.40 6.40 -15.60
C ASP A 242 -3.49 5.90 -16.56
N SER A 243 -3.73 4.59 -16.57
CA SER A 243 -4.87 3.99 -17.29
C SER A 243 -6.20 4.47 -16.72
N LEU A 244 -6.39 4.45 -15.40
CA LEU A 244 -7.60 4.97 -14.76
C LEU A 244 -7.81 6.45 -15.08
N LEU A 245 -6.78 7.28 -14.90
CA LEU A 245 -6.90 8.73 -15.06
C LEU A 245 -7.12 9.13 -16.53
N LYS A 246 -6.63 8.32 -17.48
CA LYS A 246 -7.00 8.46 -18.90
C LYS A 246 -8.47 8.10 -19.12
N LYS A 247 -8.94 6.96 -18.61
CA LYS A 247 -10.34 6.52 -18.71
C LYS A 247 -11.33 7.47 -18.03
N VAL A 248 -10.97 8.05 -16.89
CA VAL A 248 -11.80 9.04 -16.17
C VAL A 248 -11.85 10.38 -16.92
N ARG A 249 -10.79 10.76 -17.63
CA ARG A 249 -10.78 11.97 -18.48
C ARG A 249 -11.57 11.79 -19.77
N GLU A 250 -11.59 10.58 -20.32
CA GLU A 250 -12.31 10.22 -21.54
C GLU A 250 -13.77 9.81 -21.27
N ALA A 251 -14.16 9.60 -20.00
CA ALA A 251 -15.50 9.17 -19.63
C ALA A 251 -16.53 10.29 -19.83
N GLU A 252 -17.63 9.95 -20.51
CA GLU A 252 -18.74 10.87 -20.73
C GLU A 252 -19.76 10.84 -19.59
N ASP A 253 -19.78 9.76 -18.79
CA ASP A 253 -20.81 9.51 -17.77
C ASP A 253 -20.25 9.00 -16.43
N LEU A 254 -21.04 9.18 -15.36
CA LEU A 254 -20.69 8.69 -14.03
C LEU A 254 -20.59 7.16 -13.98
N ASP A 255 -21.47 6.44 -14.66
CA ASP A 255 -21.44 4.97 -14.69
C ASP A 255 -20.15 4.44 -15.35
N GLN A 256 -19.61 5.17 -16.33
CA GLN A 256 -18.33 4.84 -16.95
C GLN A 256 -17.16 5.08 -15.98
N ILE A 257 -17.23 6.13 -15.15
CA ILE A 257 -16.24 6.39 -14.09
C ILE A 257 -16.28 5.29 -13.03
N ILE A 258 -17.47 4.88 -12.59
CA ILE A 258 -17.65 3.78 -11.62
C ILE A 258 -17.09 2.49 -12.21
N SER A 259 -17.45 2.13 -13.44
CA SER A 259 -16.96 0.93 -14.10
C SER A 259 -15.43 0.96 -14.32
N ALA A 260 -14.86 2.12 -14.68
CA ALA A 260 -13.42 2.28 -14.82
C ALA A 260 -12.69 2.14 -13.48
N HIS A 261 -13.28 2.67 -12.40
CA HIS A 261 -12.77 2.55 -11.03
C HIS A 261 -12.82 1.10 -10.51
N ASP A 262 -13.95 0.40 -10.71
CA ASP A 262 -14.08 -1.02 -10.35
C ASP A 262 -13.08 -1.89 -11.13
N THR A 263 -12.93 -1.62 -12.44
CA THR A 263 -11.93 -2.31 -13.27
C THR A 263 -10.51 -2.06 -12.75
N PHE A 264 -10.20 -0.82 -12.36
CA PHE A 264 -8.91 -0.47 -11.77
C PHE A 264 -8.67 -1.19 -10.44
N LEU A 265 -9.67 -1.26 -9.56
CA LEU A 265 -9.59 -1.99 -8.30
C LEU A 265 -9.37 -3.49 -8.53
N GLN A 266 -10.08 -4.09 -9.48
CA GLN A 266 -9.87 -5.48 -9.87
C GLN A 266 -8.46 -5.71 -10.42
N GLN A 267 -7.96 -4.80 -11.25
CA GLN A 267 -6.60 -4.87 -11.80
C GLN A 267 -5.51 -4.70 -10.75
N ILE A 268 -5.69 -3.82 -9.76
CA ILE A 268 -4.76 -3.70 -8.64
C ILE A 268 -4.81 -4.95 -7.79
N THR A 269 -6.00 -5.45 -7.47
CA THR A 269 -6.15 -6.64 -6.60
C THR A 269 -5.54 -7.88 -7.26
N SER A 270 -5.70 -8.06 -8.57
CA SER A 270 -5.06 -9.16 -9.30
C SER A 270 -3.55 -9.03 -9.37
N GLN A 271 -3.05 -7.85 -9.75
CA GLN A 271 -1.61 -7.63 -9.92
C GLN A 271 -0.84 -7.50 -8.60
N SER A 272 -1.52 -7.28 -7.47
CA SER A 272 -0.94 -7.22 -6.12
C SER A 272 -0.98 -8.56 -5.38
N LEU A 273 -1.27 -9.67 -6.06
CA LEU A 273 -1.32 -11.03 -5.48
C LEU A 273 -2.44 -11.23 -4.45
N LEU A 274 -3.41 -10.31 -4.37
CA LEU A 274 -4.52 -10.35 -3.41
C LEU A 274 -5.72 -11.17 -3.92
N ASN A 275 -5.67 -11.67 -5.15
CA ASN A 275 -6.69 -12.57 -5.70
C ASN A 275 -6.70 -13.95 -5.02
N THR A 276 -7.81 -14.69 -5.18
CA THR A 276 -7.98 -16.07 -4.68
C THR A 276 -6.88 -16.99 -5.16
N ASP A 277 -6.43 -16.82 -6.40
CA ASP A 277 -5.37 -17.65 -7.01
C ASP A 277 -3.97 -17.28 -6.50
N GLY A 278 -3.81 -16.06 -5.97
CA GLY A 278 -2.57 -15.54 -5.40
C GLY A 278 -2.38 -15.82 -3.91
N GLN A 279 -3.40 -16.34 -3.21
CA GLN A 279 -3.34 -16.70 -1.78
C GLN A 279 -2.14 -17.59 -1.39
N PRO A 280 -1.79 -18.67 -2.12
CA PRO A 280 -0.63 -19.50 -1.76
C PRO A 280 0.71 -18.78 -1.96
N LEU A 281 0.75 -17.75 -2.79
CA LEU A 281 1.93 -16.93 -3.02
C LEU A 281 2.03 -15.82 -1.98
N LEU A 282 0.90 -15.22 -1.63
CA LEU A 282 0.79 -14.22 -0.59
C LEU A 282 1.08 -14.79 0.81
N SER A 283 0.72 -16.05 1.08
CA SER A 283 1.10 -16.74 2.32
C SER A 283 2.61 -16.97 2.40
N LEU A 284 3.25 -17.39 1.31
CA LEU A 284 4.72 -17.47 1.24
C LEU A 284 5.37 -16.10 1.44
N LEU A 285 4.85 -15.05 0.80
CA LEU A 285 5.37 -13.70 0.95
C LEU A 285 5.22 -13.18 2.39
N ARG A 286 4.09 -13.48 3.05
CA ARG A 286 3.90 -13.19 4.48
C ARG A 286 4.91 -13.91 5.35
N MET A 287 5.16 -15.20 5.09
CA MET A 287 6.21 -15.96 5.81
C MET A 287 7.60 -15.35 5.58
N LEU A 288 7.93 -14.93 4.36
CA LEU A 288 9.19 -14.23 4.08
C LEU A 288 9.29 -12.92 4.85
N PHE A 289 8.20 -12.14 4.93
CA PHE A 289 8.15 -10.93 5.74
C PHE A 289 8.35 -11.23 7.24
N ASP A 290 7.76 -12.31 7.74
CA ASP A 290 7.90 -12.72 9.15
C ASP A 290 9.32 -13.20 9.46
N LEU A 291 9.98 -13.88 8.51
CA LEU A 291 11.39 -14.24 8.62
C LEU A 291 12.30 -13.02 8.66
N ILE A 292 12.03 -11.99 7.83
CA ILE A 292 12.80 -10.74 7.85
C ILE A 292 12.61 -9.99 9.17
N ILE A 293 11.38 -9.98 9.71
CA ILE A 293 11.10 -9.37 11.02
C ILE A 293 11.82 -10.14 12.13
N SER A 294 11.75 -11.48 12.11
CA SER A 294 12.45 -12.35 13.07
C SER A 294 13.97 -12.16 13.01
N PHE A 295 14.52 -12.01 11.80
CA PHE A 295 15.93 -11.68 11.59
C PHE A 295 16.29 -10.35 12.23
N ARG A 296 15.48 -9.30 12.05
CA ARG A 296 15.69 -8.01 12.72
C ARG A 296 15.68 -8.15 14.24
N GLU A 297 14.68 -8.83 14.81
CA GLU A 297 14.58 -8.99 16.27
C GLU A 297 15.81 -9.71 16.85
N LYS A 298 16.26 -10.77 16.16
CA LYS A 298 17.49 -11.50 16.52
C LYS A 298 18.75 -10.66 16.36
N GLN A 299 18.84 -9.87 15.31
CA GLN A 299 19.95 -8.95 15.10
C GLN A 299 20.00 -7.84 16.15
N THR A 300 18.88 -7.24 16.50
CA THR A 300 18.82 -6.23 17.57
C THR A 300 19.23 -6.85 18.91
N SER A 301 18.80 -8.08 19.20
CA SER A 301 19.24 -8.83 20.39
C SER A 301 20.75 -9.11 20.40
N MET A 302 21.30 -9.54 19.26
CA MET A 302 22.74 -9.74 19.09
C MET A 302 23.52 -8.44 19.32
N LEU A 303 23.10 -7.35 18.69
CA LEU A 303 23.73 -6.04 18.83
C LEU A 303 23.65 -5.54 20.28
N ALA A 304 22.52 -5.70 20.96
CA ALA A 304 22.39 -5.33 22.37
C ALA A 304 23.35 -6.14 23.27
N THR A 305 23.49 -7.45 23.00
CA THR A 305 24.42 -8.31 23.75
C THR A 305 25.88 -7.91 23.49
N ALA A 306 26.24 -7.64 22.24
CA ALA A 306 27.59 -7.21 21.86
C ALA A 306 27.94 -5.80 22.39
N LEU A 307 26.99 -4.87 22.37
CA LEU A 307 27.21 -3.52 22.92
C LEU A 307 27.32 -3.56 24.44
N GLY A 308 26.49 -4.34 25.13
CA GLY A 308 26.60 -4.53 26.58
C GLY A 308 27.94 -5.14 27.00
N GLU A 309 28.47 -6.08 26.20
CA GLU A 309 29.81 -6.65 26.38
C GLU A 309 30.91 -5.58 26.24
N VAL A 310 30.82 -4.72 25.22
CA VAL A 310 31.78 -3.63 24.97
C VAL A 310 31.71 -2.57 26.08
N GLU A 311 30.52 -2.16 26.50
CA GLU A 311 30.33 -1.20 27.59
C GLU A 311 30.90 -1.73 28.90
N ARG A 312 30.63 -3.00 29.22
CA ARG A 312 31.17 -3.64 30.42
C ARG A 312 32.70 -3.71 30.41
N ARG A 313 33.32 -4.04 29.27
CA ARG A 313 34.79 -4.04 29.12
C ARG A 313 35.37 -2.64 29.27
N ARG A 314 34.70 -1.63 28.71
CA ARG A 314 35.09 -0.23 28.85
C ARG A 314 35.00 0.24 30.31
N ASP A 315 33.94 -0.13 31.02
CA ASP A 315 33.76 0.21 32.43
C ASP A 315 34.83 -0.47 33.30
N TRP A 316 35.19 -1.71 32.98
CA TRP A 316 36.31 -2.41 33.61
C TRP A 316 37.63 -1.66 33.40
N ASP A 317 37.95 -1.26 32.17
CA ASP A 317 39.18 -0.52 31.86
C ASP A 317 39.22 0.85 32.58
N LEU A 318 38.08 1.55 32.65
CA LEU A 318 37.95 2.81 33.39
C LEU A 318 38.13 2.61 34.90
N GLN A 319 37.59 1.53 35.45
CA GLN A 319 37.77 1.18 36.86
C GLN A 319 39.24 0.85 37.15
N SER A 320 39.91 0.10 36.26
CA SER A 320 41.35 -0.16 36.37
C SER A 320 42.17 1.12 36.40
N LEU A 321 41.94 2.03 35.44
CA LEU A 321 42.59 3.34 35.38
C LEU A 321 42.30 4.23 36.60
N SER A 322 41.12 4.10 37.21
CA SER A 322 40.77 4.84 38.44
C SER A 322 41.51 4.30 39.67
N ARG A 323 41.72 2.99 39.75
CA ARG A 323 42.46 2.31 40.83
C ARG A 323 43.95 2.64 40.75
N GLU A 324 44.51 2.68 39.53
CA GLU A 324 45.89 3.13 39.29
C GLU A 324 46.13 4.55 39.78
N ARG A 325 45.19 5.49 39.52
CA ARG A 325 45.27 6.88 40.03
C ARG A 325 45.18 6.98 41.55
N GLN A 326 44.52 6.03 42.21
CA GLN A 326 44.43 5.95 43.67
C GLN A 326 45.67 5.28 44.30
N GLY A 327 46.65 4.87 43.49
CA GLY A 327 47.92 4.28 43.96
C GLY A 327 47.82 2.81 44.37
N VAL A 328 46.70 2.14 44.08
CA VAL A 328 46.53 0.69 44.28
C VAL A 328 46.98 -0.01 43.01
N TRP A 329 48.21 -0.52 43.02
CA TRP A 329 48.80 -1.26 41.90
C TRP A 329 48.52 -2.76 42.02
N GLY A 330 48.11 -3.37 40.90
CA GLY A 330 47.81 -4.80 40.79
C GLY A 330 46.32 -5.08 40.86
N VAL A 331 45.79 -5.72 39.82
CA VAL A 331 44.47 -6.36 39.89
C VAL A 331 44.61 -7.61 40.76
N ARG A 332 43.59 -7.94 41.55
CA ARG A 332 43.58 -9.24 42.24
C ARG A 332 43.51 -10.32 41.15
N GLU A 333 44.47 -11.24 41.15
CA GLU A 333 44.59 -12.35 40.17
C GLU A 333 43.24 -13.06 39.90
N LYS A 334 42.42 -13.24 40.94
CA LYS A 334 41.06 -13.80 40.85
C LYS A 334 40.05 -12.95 40.07
N GLU A 335 40.18 -11.63 40.07
CA GLU A 335 39.30 -10.73 39.32
C GLU A 335 39.71 -10.69 37.83
N GLU A 336 41.01 -10.81 37.53
CA GLU A 336 41.54 -10.97 36.16
C GLU A 336 41.19 -12.33 35.56
N GLU A 337 41.33 -13.42 36.32
CA GLU A 337 40.90 -14.76 35.93
C GLU A 337 39.39 -14.79 35.63
N GLY A 338 38.57 -14.17 36.49
CA GLY A 338 37.13 -14.06 36.26
C GLY A 338 36.75 -13.29 35.00
N GLU A 339 37.42 -12.16 34.71
CA GLU A 339 37.18 -11.40 33.47
C GLU A 339 37.67 -12.17 32.22
N MET A 340 38.76 -12.93 32.34
CA MET A 340 39.29 -13.78 31.27
C MET A 340 38.35 -14.96 30.96
N GLU A 341 37.80 -15.61 31.99
CA GLU A 341 36.77 -16.66 31.86
C GLU A 341 35.46 -16.11 31.25
N MET A 342 35.06 -14.89 31.60
CA MET A 342 33.87 -14.25 31.04
C MET A 342 34.07 -13.86 29.56
N ARG A 343 35.27 -13.42 29.18
CA ARG A 343 35.61 -13.15 27.76
C ARG A 343 35.70 -14.44 26.95
N ALA A 344 36.24 -15.51 27.55
CA ALA A 344 36.32 -16.82 26.93
C ALA A 344 34.92 -17.42 26.74
N SER A 345 34.07 -17.41 27.77
CA SER A 345 32.67 -17.89 27.66
C SER A 345 31.84 -17.08 26.65
N PHE A 346 32.06 -15.76 26.55
CA PHE A 346 31.42 -14.97 25.49
C PHE A 346 31.87 -15.44 24.09
N ALA A 347 33.17 -15.61 23.86
CA ALA A 347 33.72 -16.01 22.57
C ALA A 347 33.40 -17.46 22.19
N GLU A 348 33.42 -18.38 23.16
CA GLU A 348 33.27 -19.82 22.92
C GLU A 348 31.81 -20.28 22.99
N GLU A 349 30.96 -19.61 23.77
CA GLU A 349 29.55 -20.00 23.87
C GLU A 349 28.61 -19.06 23.13
N THR A 350 28.70 -17.75 23.34
CA THR A 350 27.66 -16.83 22.85
C THR A 350 27.79 -16.56 21.35
N VAL A 351 29.01 -16.39 20.83
CA VAL A 351 29.25 -16.12 19.41
C VAL A 351 28.85 -17.31 18.51
N PRO A 352 29.21 -18.58 18.83
CA PRO A 352 28.78 -19.71 18.01
C PRO A 352 27.28 -19.99 18.10
N LYS A 353 26.66 -19.80 19.27
CA LYS A 353 25.19 -19.87 19.44
C LYS A 353 24.51 -18.87 18.51
N LEU A 354 24.92 -17.61 18.53
CA LEU A 354 24.40 -16.57 17.64
C LEU A 354 24.61 -16.91 16.16
N HIS A 355 25.81 -17.37 15.79
CA HIS A 355 26.11 -17.76 14.41
C HIS A 355 25.20 -18.90 13.93
N SER A 356 24.95 -19.92 14.77
CA SER A 356 24.06 -21.02 14.45
C SER A 356 22.61 -20.57 14.28
N GLU A 357 22.13 -19.65 15.11
CA GLU A 357 20.79 -19.07 14.99
C GLU A 357 20.61 -18.32 13.66
N PHE A 358 21.62 -17.52 13.26
CA PHE A 358 21.59 -16.82 11.97
C PHE A 358 21.69 -17.76 10.77
N ALA A 359 22.50 -18.83 10.87
CA ALA A 359 22.61 -19.83 9.81
C ALA A 359 21.26 -20.51 9.55
N VAL A 360 20.55 -20.92 10.61
CA VAL A 360 19.20 -21.52 10.50
C VAL A 360 18.21 -20.55 9.87
N LEU A 361 18.21 -19.28 10.27
CA LEU A 361 17.33 -18.26 9.68
C LEU A 361 17.66 -18.00 8.20
N TYR A 362 18.93 -17.99 7.84
CA TYR A 362 19.38 -17.80 6.47
C TYR A 362 18.96 -18.97 5.57
N ASP A 363 19.18 -20.20 6.01
CA ASP A 363 18.79 -21.39 5.24
C ASP A 363 17.26 -21.46 5.06
N LEU A 364 16.51 -21.19 6.13
CA LEU A 364 15.06 -21.14 6.07
C LEU A 364 14.56 -20.02 5.12
N PHE A 365 15.20 -18.85 5.13
CA PHE A 365 14.88 -17.77 4.19
C PHE A 365 15.18 -18.18 2.76
N LYS A 366 16.35 -18.78 2.51
CA LYS A 366 16.76 -19.25 1.18
C LYS A 366 15.76 -20.27 0.63
N ASP A 367 15.37 -21.25 1.43
CA ASP A 367 14.40 -22.28 1.04
C ASP A 367 13.04 -21.67 0.69
N LYS A 368 12.56 -20.71 1.50
CA LYS A 368 11.28 -20.05 1.24
C LYS A 368 11.30 -19.13 0.02
N VAL A 369 12.43 -18.50 -0.29
CA VAL A 369 12.59 -17.73 -1.53
C VAL A 369 12.57 -18.64 -2.75
N VAL A 370 13.24 -19.80 -2.68
CA VAL A 370 13.21 -20.81 -3.75
C VAL A 370 11.80 -21.37 -3.95
N ASP A 371 11.09 -21.73 -2.88
CA ASP A 371 9.67 -22.13 -2.92
C ASP A 371 8.79 -21.05 -3.60
N PHE A 372 9.04 -19.78 -3.28
CA PHE A 372 8.32 -18.64 -3.84
C PHE A 372 8.57 -18.48 -5.35
N MET A 373 9.82 -18.63 -5.80
CA MET A 373 10.16 -18.60 -7.23
C MET A 373 9.54 -19.77 -8.01
N HIS A 374 9.51 -20.97 -7.43
CA HIS A 374 8.82 -22.10 -8.06
C HIS A 374 7.32 -21.83 -8.24
N LYS A 375 6.64 -21.27 -7.23
CA LYS A 375 5.21 -20.94 -7.36
C LYS A 375 4.96 -19.77 -8.33
N LEU A 376 5.89 -18.82 -8.45
CA LEU A 376 5.80 -17.73 -9.44
C LEU A 376 5.95 -18.23 -10.88
N THR A 377 6.87 -19.15 -11.13
CA THR A 377 7.07 -19.72 -12.48
C THR A 377 5.89 -20.59 -12.92
N ALA A 378 5.24 -21.29 -11.98
CA ALA A 378 4.05 -22.09 -12.24
C ALA A 378 2.77 -21.25 -12.46
N HIS A 379 2.75 -19.97 -12.11
CA HIS A 379 1.54 -19.16 -12.22
C HIS A 379 1.14 -18.93 -13.68
N SER A 380 -0.17 -18.82 -13.92
CA SER A 380 -0.77 -18.55 -15.23
C SER A 380 -0.50 -17.14 -15.78
N GLU A 381 -0.20 -16.15 -14.94
CA GLU A 381 -0.08 -14.75 -15.34
C GLU A 381 1.34 -14.43 -15.83
N GLN A 382 1.45 -13.95 -17.07
CA GLN A 382 2.73 -13.62 -17.69
C GLN A 382 3.50 -12.52 -16.92
N LYS A 383 2.81 -11.54 -16.33
CA LYS A 383 3.42 -10.48 -15.51
C LYS A 383 4.10 -11.01 -14.24
N LEU A 384 3.52 -12.04 -13.61
CA LEU A 384 4.10 -12.68 -12.43
C LEU A 384 5.31 -13.57 -12.78
N ARG A 385 5.32 -14.16 -13.97
CA ARG A 385 6.52 -14.82 -14.51
C ARG A 385 7.66 -13.83 -14.76
N PHE A 386 7.35 -12.65 -15.27
CA PHE A 386 8.34 -11.56 -15.40
C PHE A 386 8.85 -11.06 -14.04
N LEU A 387 8.04 -11.14 -12.98
CA LEU A 387 8.49 -10.84 -11.62
C LEU A 387 9.57 -11.84 -11.17
N CYS A 388 9.42 -13.13 -11.46
CA CYS A 388 10.47 -14.12 -11.17
C CYS A 388 11.80 -13.76 -11.83
N PHE A 389 11.76 -13.31 -13.09
CA PHE A 389 12.96 -12.84 -13.79
C PHE A 389 13.60 -11.61 -13.13
N ARG A 390 12.80 -10.70 -12.58
CA ARG A 390 13.31 -9.55 -11.83
C ARG A 390 13.91 -9.92 -10.48
N LEU A 391 13.34 -10.93 -9.80
CA LEU A 391 13.81 -11.39 -8.50
C LEU A 391 15.14 -12.15 -8.61
N ASP A 392 15.33 -12.94 -9.66
CA ASP A 392 16.59 -13.65 -9.94
C ASP A 392 17.41 -12.99 -11.05
N PHE A 393 17.42 -11.65 -11.10
CA PHE A 393 18.20 -10.92 -12.11
C PHE A 393 19.71 -11.21 -12.01
N ASN A 394 20.18 -11.54 -10.80
CA ASN A 394 21.59 -11.86 -10.51
C ASN A 394 21.92 -13.37 -10.65
N GLU A 395 20.96 -14.24 -11.00
CA GLU A 395 21.12 -15.70 -11.10
C GLU A 395 21.68 -16.40 -9.84
N PHE A 396 21.61 -15.71 -8.69
CA PHE A 396 22.12 -16.22 -7.42
C PHE A 396 21.32 -17.42 -6.92
N TYR A 397 20.01 -17.44 -7.20
CA TYR A 397 19.14 -18.50 -6.73
C TYR A 397 19.04 -19.65 -7.75
N SER A 398 19.02 -19.36 -9.05
CA SER A 398 19.05 -20.38 -10.11
C SER A 398 20.37 -21.14 -10.22
N SER A 399 21.48 -20.58 -9.73
CA SER A 399 22.77 -21.29 -9.66
C SER A 399 22.81 -22.34 -8.55
N SER A 400 22.07 -22.13 -7.45
CA SER A 400 21.99 -23.03 -6.28
C SER A 400 21.04 -24.23 -6.47
N SER A 401 20.08 -24.15 -7.39
CA SER A 401 19.08 -25.21 -7.64
C SER A 401 19.08 -25.62 -9.10
N SER A 402 19.40 -26.89 -9.39
CA SER A 402 19.44 -27.47 -10.74
C SER A 402 18.10 -27.38 -11.49
N GLU A 403 16.97 -27.32 -10.78
CA GLU A 403 15.62 -27.35 -11.35
C GLU A 403 15.19 -26.01 -11.98
N LEU A 404 15.66 -24.87 -11.42
CA LEU A 404 15.44 -23.51 -11.96
C LEU A 404 16.26 -23.24 -13.24
N ARG A 405 17.25 -24.08 -13.58
CA ARG A 405 18.01 -23.96 -14.85
C ARG A 405 17.20 -24.38 -16.07
N SER A 406 16.12 -25.13 -15.91
CA SER A 406 15.26 -25.54 -17.03
C SER A 406 14.38 -24.41 -17.56
N THR A 407 14.05 -23.42 -16.71
CA THR A 407 13.18 -22.28 -17.05
C THR A 407 13.94 -21.06 -17.55
N SER A 408 15.26 -20.98 -17.33
CA SER A 408 16.15 -19.96 -17.91
C SER A 408 16.39 -20.13 -19.41
N PHE A 409 15.85 -21.19 -20.03
CA PHE A 409 15.84 -21.39 -21.49
C PHE A 409 15.01 -20.36 -22.28
N ILE A 410 14.34 -19.41 -21.62
CA ILE A 410 13.67 -18.28 -22.29
C ILE A 410 14.68 -17.20 -22.74
N ARG A 411 15.96 -17.28 -22.36
CA ARG A 411 17.01 -16.37 -22.88
C ARG A 411 17.39 -16.62 -24.35
N LYS A 412 16.88 -17.68 -24.99
CA LYS A 412 17.28 -18.09 -26.36
C LYS A 412 16.30 -17.75 -27.49
N MET A 413 15.18 -17.08 -27.22
CA MET A 413 14.38 -16.51 -28.31
C MET A 413 14.34 -14.98 -28.18
N LYS A 414 14.92 -14.37 -29.21
CA LYS A 414 15.00 -12.94 -29.51
C LYS A 414 13.69 -12.18 -29.33
#